data_AF-A0A2H0FKJ8-F1
#
_entry.id   AF-A0A2H0FKJ8-F1
#
_cell.length_a   1.000
_cell.length_b   1.000
_cell.length_c   1.000
_cell.angle_alpha   90.00
_cell.angle_beta   90.00
_cell.angle_gamma   90.00
#
_symmetry.space_group_name_H-M   'P 1'
#
loop_
_entity.id
_entity.type
_entity.pdbx_description
1 polymer ?
#
loop_
_entity_poly.entity_id
_entity_poly.type
_entity_poly.pdbx_seq_one_letter_code
_entity_poly.pdbx_strand_id
1 'polypeptide(L)'
;MEKGQMPSYFQFKNYFKKIKGSFKDPFFCFGLISVIFFGVIVLIPPYFWINNKTLIPIISLSKQLPQSGEGLFLGPTKKFSVESPDFLLVEKNSLTGVAPPTTFSPQVLGALFEGYEQEDIKKIIVEYQVEEGNSLWAIATKFDISLNTLLWANNLNQNSIIQPGQKLIIPPVSGVIHHVEAGDTISEIAQRYKAKTEDIISFNGLSSEADIFVGDILVIPNGVIPPSPVKYAPVWVPIADSYFICPISPPCRVTQGLHWYNAIDFSHGNCGEPIYAAAGGTVLKVELTNSTSRWAFGGAGNHLTILHPNGVVTMYGHIAASFVNPGDQVSQGQIIALMGGQPGTPGAGMSTGCHVHFGVSGTRNPFAY
;
A
#
# COMPACT_ATOMS: atom_id res chain seq x y z
N MET A 1 65.85 78.42 -17.42
CA MET A 1 64.77 77.69 -18.12
C MET A 1 64.12 76.75 -17.10
N GLU A 2 62.79 76.77 -17.04
CA GLU A 2 61.88 76.38 -15.93
C GLU A 2 62.10 74.97 -15.35
N LYS A 3 62.14 74.75 -14.01
CA LYS A 3 61.10 74.70 -12.95
C LYS A 3 60.09 73.52 -13.02
N GLY A 4 60.00 72.76 -11.90
CA GLY A 4 58.90 71.86 -11.50
C GLY A 4 59.36 70.46 -11.07
N GLN A 5 59.81 70.17 -9.84
CA GLN A 5 59.09 69.95 -8.55
C GLN A 5 58.52 68.50 -8.38
N MET A 6 58.94 67.79 -7.31
CA MET A 6 58.45 66.46 -6.88
C MET A 6 56.98 66.49 -6.39
N PRO A 7 56.26 65.34 -6.29
CA PRO A 7 56.09 64.69 -4.97
C PRO A 7 55.79 63.16 -4.95
N SER A 8 55.70 62.68 -3.70
CA SER A 8 55.26 61.41 -3.08
C SER A 8 54.02 60.65 -3.61
N TYR A 9 53.83 59.44 -3.04
CA TYR A 9 52.54 58.79 -2.73
C TYR A 9 51.88 57.93 -3.84
N PHE A 10 52.44 56.77 -4.19
CA PHE A 10 51.69 55.71 -4.89
C PHE A 10 52.40 54.36 -4.82
N GLN A 11 52.01 53.51 -3.85
CA GLN A 11 51.99 52.03 -3.93
C GLN A 11 51.59 51.47 -2.56
N PHE A 12 50.35 51.68 -2.11
CA PHE A 12 49.70 50.88 -1.04
C PHE A 12 48.21 51.29 -0.95
N LYS A 13 47.42 50.90 -1.94
CA LYS A 13 45.94 50.99 -1.90
C LYS A 13 45.37 50.14 -3.04
N ASN A 14 45.12 48.85 -2.79
CA ASN A 14 44.09 48.04 -3.47
C ASN A 14 43.97 46.60 -2.93
N TYR A 15 43.84 46.42 -1.60
CA TYR A 15 43.37 45.12 -1.08
C TYR A 15 42.48 45.17 0.18
N PHE A 16 42.12 46.37 0.66
CA PHE A 16 41.16 46.53 1.77
C PHE A 16 40.01 47.45 1.36
N LYS A 17 39.11 46.96 0.49
CA LYS A 17 37.73 47.47 0.40
C LYS A 17 36.79 46.56 -0.42
N LYS A 18 36.49 45.35 0.07
CA LYS A 18 35.15 44.73 -0.02
C LYS A 18 35.09 43.36 0.67
N ILE A 19 35.21 43.39 2.00
CA ILE A 19 34.40 42.53 2.85
C ILE A 19 33.06 43.24 2.96
N LYS A 20 32.06 42.79 2.20
CA LYS A 20 30.62 42.84 2.48
C LYS A 20 29.86 42.27 1.29
N GLY A 21 29.27 41.09 1.51
CA GLY A 21 28.24 40.49 0.66
C GLY A 21 28.71 39.28 -0.15
N SER A 22 28.51 38.08 0.38
CA SER A 22 27.63 37.06 -0.23
C SER A 22 27.80 35.73 0.50
N PHE A 23 27.05 35.58 1.59
CA PHE A 23 26.61 34.28 2.09
C PHE A 23 25.60 33.74 1.08
N LYS A 24 25.93 32.65 0.38
CA LYS A 24 25.02 31.65 -0.23
C LYS A 24 25.84 30.75 -1.16
N ASP A 25 26.42 29.68 -0.60
CA ASP A 25 26.70 28.46 -1.35
C ASP A 25 26.81 27.26 -0.38
N PRO A 26 26.03 26.16 -0.53
CA PRO A 26 25.86 25.13 0.51
C PRO A 26 26.97 24.05 0.56
N PHE A 27 27.98 24.12 -0.30
CA PHE A 27 28.97 23.04 -0.44
C PHE A 27 30.27 23.23 0.35
N PHE A 28 30.39 24.29 1.14
CA PHE A 28 31.58 24.56 1.95
C PHE A 28 31.49 24.03 3.41
N CYS A 29 30.35 23.46 3.81
CA CYS A 29 30.10 22.99 5.18
C CYS A 29 30.42 21.51 5.44
N PHE A 30 30.88 20.73 4.43
CA PHE A 30 31.24 19.32 4.63
C PHE A 30 32.75 19.05 4.81
N GLY A 31 33.61 20.08 4.72
CA GLY A 31 35.07 19.94 4.83
C GLY A 31 35.67 20.19 6.22
N LEU A 32 34.89 20.69 7.19
CA LEU A 32 35.43 21.15 8.49
C LEU A 32 34.83 20.47 9.73
N ILE A 33 33.92 19.50 9.54
CA ILE A 33 33.35 18.69 10.64
C ILE A 33 33.97 17.28 10.71
N SER A 34 34.73 16.83 9.70
CA SER A 34 35.42 15.52 9.72
C SER A 34 36.73 15.49 10.52
N VAL A 35 37.21 16.63 11.03
CA VAL A 35 38.51 16.73 11.73
C VAL A 35 38.36 16.81 13.27
N ILE A 36 37.12 16.87 13.79
CA ILE A 36 36.87 16.95 15.25
C ILE A 36 36.34 15.62 15.83
N PHE A 37 36.07 14.59 15.01
CA PHE A 37 35.59 13.28 15.52
C PHE A 37 36.61 12.12 15.44
N PHE A 38 37.86 12.39 15.05
CA PHE A 38 38.90 11.34 14.90
C PHE A 38 40.11 11.53 15.85
N GLY A 39 39.87 12.08 17.04
CA GLY A 39 40.92 12.50 17.95
C GLY A 39 40.71 12.17 19.43
N VAL A 40 39.88 11.17 19.81
CA VAL A 40 39.83 10.65 21.20
C VAL A 40 39.40 9.17 21.22
N ILE A 41 40.14 8.26 20.57
CA ILE A 41 40.09 6.81 20.90
C ILE A 41 41.51 6.23 20.73
N VAL A 42 42.41 6.60 21.64
CA VAL A 42 43.59 5.79 21.97
C VAL A 42 43.89 6.06 23.43
N LEU A 43 43.72 5.05 24.29
CA LEU A 43 44.19 4.90 25.69
C LEU A 43 43.11 4.38 26.67
N ILE A 44 42.41 3.27 26.37
CA ILE A 44 41.92 2.34 27.40
C ILE A 44 41.98 0.89 26.83
N PRO A 45 42.82 -0.02 27.37
CA PRO A 45 42.86 -1.43 26.94
C PRO A 45 41.77 -2.28 27.62
N PRO A 46 41.29 -3.38 26.99
CA PRO A 46 40.22 -4.20 27.51
C PRO A 46 40.74 -5.28 28.47
N TYR A 47 40.20 -5.33 29.69
CA TYR A 47 40.36 -6.48 30.58
C TYR A 47 39.25 -7.51 30.34
N PHE A 48 39.69 -8.63 29.75
CA PHE A 48 39.00 -9.90 29.66
C PHE A 48 39.22 -10.65 30.99
N TRP A 49 38.15 -11.15 31.64
CA TRP A 49 38.32 -12.19 32.66
C TRP A 49 37.34 -13.34 32.43
N ILE A 50 37.93 -14.47 32.04
CA ILE A 50 37.34 -15.81 31.90
C ILE A 50 37.41 -16.46 33.28
N ASN A 51 36.36 -17.15 33.72
CA ASN A 51 36.47 -18.12 34.80
C ASN A 51 35.96 -19.52 34.38
N ASN A 52 36.95 -20.40 34.23
CA ASN A 52 37.05 -21.84 34.51
C ASN A 52 36.05 -22.87 33.95
N LYS A 53 36.64 -23.70 33.08
CA LYS A 53 36.26 -25.08 32.78
C LYS A 53 36.53 -26.00 33.98
N THR A 54 35.64 -26.96 34.21
CA THR A 54 36.02 -28.33 34.61
C THR A 54 35.23 -29.32 33.75
N LEU A 55 35.98 -30.12 33.00
CA LEU A 55 35.53 -31.22 32.13
C LEU A 55 35.57 -32.54 32.91
N ILE A 56 34.53 -33.38 32.84
CA ILE A 56 34.61 -34.84 33.08
C ILE A 56 33.62 -35.56 32.12
N PRO A 57 33.96 -36.75 31.58
CA PRO A 57 33.50 -37.21 30.28
C PRO A 57 32.32 -38.21 30.30
N ILE A 58 31.79 -38.42 29.10
CA ILE A 58 30.73 -39.36 28.72
C ILE A 58 31.14 -40.81 29.04
N ILE A 59 30.30 -41.54 29.78
CA ILE A 59 30.31 -43.00 29.86
C ILE A 59 28.98 -43.53 29.33
N SER A 60 29.10 -44.39 28.32
CA SER A 60 28.06 -45.19 27.70
C SER A 60 27.40 -46.14 28.68
N LEU A 61 26.09 -46.34 28.60
CA LEU A 61 25.44 -47.51 29.20
C LEU A 61 24.49 -48.17 28.20
N SER A 62 24.82 -49.43 27.89
CA SER A 62 24.03 -50.36 27.13
C SER A 62 23.26 -51.32 28.05
N LYS A 63 22.23 -51.93 27.46
CA LYS A 63 21.62 -53.23 27.76
C LYS A 63 20.48 -53.38 28.78
N GLN A 64 19.36 -53.84 28.18
CA GLN A 64 18.54 -55.02 28.51
C GLN A 64 17.40 -54.91 29.54
N LEU A 65 16.17 -55.02 29.02
CA LEU A 65 15.02 -55.66 29.68
C LEU A 65 15.22 -57.18 29.79
N PRO A 66 14.52 -57.84 30.74
CA PRO A 66 13.46 -58.77 30.33
C PRO A 66 12.15 -58.68 31.15
N GLN A 67 11.11 -59.26 30.54
CA GLN A 67 9.69 -59.31 30.89
C GLN A 67 9.34 -60.38 31.95
N SER A 68 8.22 -60.19 32.68
CA SER A 68 7.07 -61.14 32.70
C SER A 68 5.98 -60.76 33.73
N GLY A 69 4.70 -60.85 33.34
CA GLY A 69 3.65 -61.46 34.18
C GLY A 69 2.63 -60.57 34.93
N GLU A 70 1.59 -60.13 34.20
CA GLU A 70 0.14 -59.98 34.55
C GLU A 70 -0.37 -59.56 35.95
N GLY A 71 -1.29 -58.57 35.97
CA GLY A 71 -2.34 -58.47 37.01
C GLY A 71 -2.74 -57.07 37.50
N LEU A 72 -3.53 -56.34 36.70
CA LEU A 72 -4.48 -55.25 37.04
C LEU A 72 -4.21 -54.36 38.30
N PHE A 73 -3.63 -53.17 38.09
CA PHE A 73 -3.63 -52.06 39.06
C PHE A 73 -3.98 -50.73 38.38
N LEU A 74 -4.86 -49.95 39.04
CA LEU A 74 -5.11 -48.54 38.75
C LEU A 74 -3.95 -47.69 39.33
N GLY A 75 -3.28 -46.92 38.47
CA GLY A 75 -2.14 -46.05 38.76
C GLY A 75 -1.71 -45.22 37.54
N PRO A 76 -0.89 -44.17 37.70
CA PRO A 76 -0.93 -42.92 36.94
C PRO A 76 -0.57 -43.04 35.45
N THR A 77 -1.26 -42.25 34.63
CA THR A 77 -1.18 -42.25 33.16
C THR A 77 0.16 -41.74 32.64
N LYS A 78 0.89 -42.68 32.05
CA LYS A 78 1.92 -42.59 30.99
C LYS A 78 2.41 -41.19 30.57
N LYS A 79 3.73 -41.01 30.77
CA LYS A 79 4.63 -40.21 29.91
C LYS A 79 4.27 -40.38 28.44
N PHE A 80 4.00 -39.26 27.77
CA PHE A 80 3.91 -39.18 26.32
C PHE A 80 5.32 -39.33 25.73
N SER A 81 5.55 -40.37 24.94
CA SER A 81 6.74 -40.54 24.13
C SER A 81 6.68 -39.58 22.95
N VAL A 82 7.68 -38.73 22.78
CA VAL A 82 7.92 -38.01 21.52
C VAL A 82 8.40 -39.06 20.51
N GLU A 83 7.50 -39.57 19.69
CA GLU A 83 7.89 -40.25 18.45
C GLU A 83 8.44 -39.17 17.52
N SER A 84 9.76 -39.18 17.32
CA SER A 84 10.39 -38.47 16.22
C SER A 84 9.90 -39.09 14.91
N PRO A 85 9.30 -38.33 13.99
CA PRO A 85 8.80 -38.89 12.75
C PRO A 85 9.96 -39.45 11.91
N ASP A 86 9.76 -40.65 11.37
CA ASP A 86 10.67 -41.29 10.42
C ASP A 86 10.89 -40.39 9.21
N PHE A 87 12.16 -40.05 8.95
CA PHE A 87 12.57 -39.33 7.76
C PHE A 87 12.52 -40.26 6.55
N LEU A 88 11.46 -40.11 5.74
CA LEU A 88 11.49 -40.57 4.35
C LEU A 88 12.30 -39.56 3.51
N LEU A 89 13.53 -39.95 3.16
CA LEU A 89 14.36 -39.24 2.20
C LEU A 89 13.71 -39.30 0.81
N VAL A 90 13.19 -38.16 0.36
CA VAL A 90 12.87 -37.91 -1.06
C VAL A 90 13.69 -36.70 -1.50
N GLU A 91 14.36 -36.86 -2.64
CA GLU A 91 15.40 -35.97 -3.16
C GLU A 91 14.94 -34.52 -3.42
N LYS A 92 15.84 -33.59 -3.08
CA LYS A 92 15.98 -32.19 -3.56
C LYS A 92 14.91 -31.15 -3.11
N ASN A 93 15.35 -30.32 -2.16
CA ASN A 93 14.96 -28.92 -1.90
C ASN A 93 13.46 -28.57 -1.84
N SER A 94 12.79 -28.92 -0.73
CA SER A 94 11.73 -28.11 -0.09
C SER A 94 11.27 -28.82 1.19
N LEU A 95 11.18 -28.11 2.32
CA LEU A 95 10.44 -28.56 3.50
C LEU A 95 9.41 -27.50 3.86
N THR A 96 8.17 -27.75 3.49
CA THR A 96 6.99 -27.07 4.06
C THR A 96 6.32 -28.07 4.99
N GLY A 97 6.48 -27.91 6.29
CA GLY A 97 5.74 -28.69 7.29
C GLY A 97 4.44 -27.97 7.60
N VAL A 98 3.32 -28.45 7.07
CA VAL A 98 1.99 -28.00 7.50
C VAL A 98 1.57 -28.90 8.67
N ALA A 99 1.63 -28.37 9.89
CA ALA A 99 0.95 -29.00 11.02
C ALA A 99 -0.56 -28.71 10.92
N PRO A 100 -1.45 -29.71 11.15
CA PRO A 100 -2.87 -29.42 11.27
C PRO A 100 -3.15 -28.63 12.57
N PRO A 101 -4.13 -27.70 12.58
CA PRO A 101 -4.47 -26.97 13.78
C PRO A 101 -5.04 -27.93 14.84
N THR A 102 -4.37 -28.00 15.98
CA THR A 102 -4.80 -28.76 17.16
C THR A 102 -6.08 -28.16 17.75
N THR A 103 -7.08 -29.01 17.96
CA THR A 103 -8.32 -28.70 18.67
C THR A 103 -8.06 -28.61 20.17
N PHE A 104 -8.13 -27.41 20.75
CA PHE A 104 -8.13 -27.24 22.21
C PHE A 104 -9.56 -27.41 22.76
N SER A 105 -9.72 -28.19 23.83
CA SER A 105 -10.99 -28.29 24.56
C SER A 105 -11.12 -27.15 25.58
N PRO A 106 -12.35 -26.68 25.90
CA PRO A 106 -12.57 -25.58 26.85
C PRO A 106 -11.98 -25.78 28.24
N GLN A 107 -11.74 -27.02 28.67
CA GLN A 107 -11.11 -27.30 29.97
C GLN A 107 -9.62 -26.91 30.03
N VAL A 108 -8.91 -26.87 28.90
CA VAL A 108 -7.48 -26.47 28.86
C VAL A 108 -7.33 -24.95 28.94
N LEU A 109 -8.33 -24.21 28.45
CA LEU A 109 -8.31 -22.76 28.46
C LEU A 109 -8.25 -22.20 29.89
N GLY A 110 -9.00 -22.79 30.84
CA GLY A 110 -8.98 -22.37 32.24
C GLY A 110 -7.65 -22.60 32.99
N ALA A 111 -6.85 -23.58 32.56
CA ALA A 111 -5.58 -23.92 33.20
C ALA A 111 -4.39 -23.04 32.76
N LEU A 112 -4.52 -22.34 31.62
CA LEU A 112 -3.49 -21.42 31.12
C LEU A 112 -3.55 -20.02 31.77
N PHE A 113 -4.64 -19.71 32.47
CA PHE A 113 -4.91 -18.39 33.05
C PHE A 113 -4.64 -18.28 34.56
N GLU A 114 -4.03 -19.28 35.22
CA GLU A 114 -3.67 -19.24 36.66
C GLU A 114 -2.54 -18.24 37.03
N GLY A 115 -2.41 -17.13 36.30
CA GLY A 115 -1.42 -16.09 36.59
C GLY A 115 -1.55 -14.77 35.82
N TYR A 116 -2.61 -14.57 35.03
CA TYR A 116 -2.85 -13.31 34.33
C TYR A 116 -3.86 -12.45 35.09
N GLU A 117 -3.58 -11.16 35.27
CA GLU A 117 -4.55 -10.24 35.84
C GLU A 117 -5.75 -10.06 34.89
N GLN A 118 -6.94 -9.81 35.44
CA GLN A 118 -8.19 -9.72 34.70
C GLN A 118 -8.18 -8.63 33.60
N GLU A 119 -7.27 -7.66 33.70
CA GLU A 119 -7.06 -6.61 32.69
C GLU A 119 -6.29 -7.08 31.46
N ASP A 120 -5.38 -8.05 31.60
CA ASP A 120 -4.61 -8.58 30.47
C ASP A 120 -5.44 -9.53 29.61
N ILE A 121 -6.36 -10.27 30.22
CA ILE A 121 -7.33 -11.14 29.52
C ILE A 121 -8.23 -10.31 28.60
N LYS A 122 -8.53 -9.05 28.98
CA LYS A 122 -9.33 -8.13 28.15
C LYS A 122 -8.62 -7.66 26.88
N LYS A 123 -7.33 -7.94 26.69
CA LYS A 123 -6.58 -7.53 25.48
C LYS A 123 -6.39 -8.69 24.49
N ILE A 124 -6.92 -9.87 24.79
CA ILE A 124 -6.71 -11.08 23.98
C ILE A 124 -7.84 -11.23 22.96
N ILE A 125 -7.48 -11.62 21.73
CA ILE A 125 -8.43 -12.02 20.70
C ILE A 125 -8.92 -13.44 21.02
N VAL A 126 -10.23 -13.64 21.14
CA VAL A 126 -10.84 -14.91 21.55
C VAL A 126 -11.54 -15.57 20.36
N GLU A 127 -11.47 -16.90 20.27
CA GLU A 127 -12.30 -17.68 19.36
C GLU A 127 -13.59 -18.12 20.07
N TYR A 128 -14.75 -17.73 19.55
CA TYR A 128 -16.07 -18.06 20.08
C TYR A 128 -16.80 -19.05 19.16
N GLN A 129 -17.34 -20.12 19.74
CA GLN A 129 -18.17 -21.07 19.00
C GLN A 129 -19.65 -20.66 19.08
N VAL A 130 -20.27 -20.47 17.92
CA VAL A 130 -21.67 -20.08 17.79
C VAL A 130 -22.57 -21.20 18.34
N GLU A 131 -23.48 -20.85 19.24
CA GLU A 131 -24.47 -21.77 19.79
C GLU A 131 -25.81 -21.64 19.05
N GLU A 132 -26.70 -22.63 19.26
CA GLU A 132 -28.05 -22.58 18.72
C GLU A 132 -28.81 -21.32 19.22
N GLY A 133 -29.47 -20.62 18.30
CA GLY A 133 -30.21 -19.38 18.61
C GLY A 133 -29.36 -18.12 18.77
N ASN A 134 -28.04 -18.19 18.61
CA ASN A 134 -27.18 -17.00 18.61
C ASN A 134 -27.44 -16.12 17.36
N SER A 135 -27.31 -14.80 17.54
CA SER A 135 -27.26 -13.83 16.45
C SER A 135 -25.99 -13.00 16.55
N LEU A 136 -25.51 -12.46 15.42
CA LEU A 136 -24.33 -11.60 15.38
C LEU A 136 -24.46 -10.38 16.32
N TRP A 137 -25.66 -9.79 16.41
CA TRP A 137 -25.94 -8.68 17.32
C TRP A 137 -25.85 -9.08 18.80
N ALA A 138 -26.45 -10.23 19.16
CA ALA A 138 -26.40 -10.72 20.54
C ALA A 138 -24.98 -11.10 20.97
N ILE A 139 -24.18 -11.69 20.06
CA ILE A 139 -22.77 -12.00 20.31
C ILE A 139 -21.97 -10.71 20.49
N ALA A 140 -22.10 -9.72 19.59
CA ALA A 140 -21.39 -8.45 19.71
C ALA A 140 -21.70 -7.74 21.03
N THR A 141 -22.98 -7.73 21.44
CA THR A 141 -23.43 -7.17 22.71
C THR A 141 -22.86 -7.92 23.92
N LYS A 142 -22.80 -9.26 23.87
CA LYS A 142 -22.23 -10.10 24.93
C LYS A 142 -20.76 -9.78 25.20
N PHE A 143 -20.01 -9.41 24.17
CA PHE A 143 -18.58 -9.10 24.25
C PHE A 143 -18.29 -7.58 24.30
N ASP A 144 -19.31 -6.73 24.43
CA ASP A 144 -19.18 -5.27 24.47
C ASP A 144 -18.38 -4.68 23.29
N ILE A 145 -18.59 -5.24 22.10
CA ILE A 145 -17.99 -4.76 20.85
C ILE A 145 -19.07 -4.30 19.87
N SER A 146 -18.69 -3.41 18.95
CA SER A 146 -19.58 -3.00 17.89
C SER A 146 -19.90 -4.18 16.96
N LEU A 147 -21.15 -4.24 16.45
CA LEU A 147 -21.53 -5.24 15.45
C LEU A 147 -20.58 -5.19 14.25
N ASN A 148 -20.20 -4.00 13.79
CA ASN A 148 -19.29 -3.83 12.68
C ASN A 148 -17.90 -4.44 12.97
N THR A 149 -17.37 -4.27 14.18
CA THR A 149 -16.11 -4.90 14.61
C THR A 149 -16.17 -6.41 14.52
N LEU A 150 -17.27 -7.02 15.02
CA LEU A 150 -17.48 -8.46 14.91
C LEU A 150 -17.56 -8.90 13.44
N LEU A 151 -18.25 -8.14 12.60
CA LEU A 151 -18.38 -8.44 11.18
C LEU A 151 -17.02 -8.38 10.47
N TRP A 152 -16.26 -7.31 10.67
CA TRP A 152 -14.96 -7.09 10.04
C TRP A 152 -13.93 -8.16 10.42
N ALA A 153 -13.83 -8.49 11.71
CA ALA A 153 -12.88 -9.50 12.21
C ALA A 153 -13.14 -10.90 11.62
N ASN A 154 -14.35 -11.16 11.13
CA ASN A 154 -14.78 -12.46 10.61
C ASN A 154 -15.08 -12.45 9.12
N ASN A 155 -14.77 -11.35 8.41
CA ASN A 155 -15.11 -11.18 7.00
C ASN A 155 -16.61 -11.42 6.70
N LEU A 156 -17.48 -10.96 7.60
CA LEU A 156 -18.94 -11.03 7.50
C LEU A 156 -19.51 -9.67 7.11
N ASN A 157 -20.78 -9.67 6.71
CA ASN A 157 -21.58 -8.47 6.49
C ASN A 157 -22.96 -8.62 7.16
N GLN A 158 -23.79 -7.57 7.10
CA GLN A 158 -25.10 -7.56 7.76
C GLN A 158 -26.07 -8.65 7.26
N ASN A 159 -25.85 -9.17 6.04
CA ASN A 159 -26.65 -10.25 5.45
C ASN A 159 -26.04 -11.63 5.68
N SER A 160 -24.88 -11.73 6.33
CA SER A 160 -24.24 -13.00 6.62
C SER A 160 -25.07 -13.80 7.63
N ILE A 161 -25.26 -15.08 7.34
CA ILE A 161 -25.95 -16.03 8.23
C ILE A 161 -24.87 -16.86 8.94
N ILE A 162 -24.95 -16.93 10.27
CA ILE A 162 -24.08 -17.80 11.09
C ILE A 162 -24.80 -19.11 11.43
N GLN A 163 -24.03 -20.18 11.57
CA GLN A 163 -24.54 -21.52 11.91
C GLN A 163 -24.02 -21.99 13.27
N PRO A 164 -24.79 -22.78 14.03
CA PRO A 164 -24.28 -23.42 15.24
C PRO A 164 -22.99 -24.22 14.95
N GLY A 165 -22.01 -24.11 15.83
CA GLY A 165 -20.69 -24.71 15.69
C GLY A 165 -19.68 -23.87 14.91
N GLN A 166 -20.10 -22.82 14.21
CA GLN A 166 -19.21 -21.89 13.53
C GLN A 166 -18.30 -21.17 14.53
N LYS A 167 -17.02 -21.02 14.20
CA LYS A 167 -16.05 -20.27 15.01
C LYS A 167 -15.96 -18.83 14.54
N LEU A 168 -16.02 -17.89 15.47
CA LEU A 168 -15.89 -16.45 15.24
C LEU A 168 -14.74 -15.89 16.06
N ILE A 169 -13.93 -15.06 15.44
CA ILE A 169 -12.90 -14.23 16.06
C ILE A 169 -13.56 -13.04 16.74
N ILE A 170 -13.33 -12.89 18.03
CA ILE A 170 -13.86 -11.82 18.87
C ILE A 170 -12.70 -10.91 19.28
N PRO A 171 -12.63 -9.67 18.75
CA PRO A 171 -11.64 -8.70 19.18
C PRO A 171 -11.88 -8.26 20.64
N PRO A 172 -10.82 -7.86 21.35
CA PRO A 172 -10.91 -7.43 22.75
C PRO A 172 -11.67 -6.12 22.96
N VAL A 173 -11.69 -5.24 21.95
CA VAL A 173 -12.36 -3.94 21.98
C VAL A 173 -12.97 -3.61 20.63
N SER A 174 -13.92 -2.67 20.61
CA SER A 174 -14.43 -2.10 19.37
C SER A 174 -13.31 -1.45 18.56
N GLY A 175 -13.16 -1.89 17.31
CA GLY A 175 -12.08 -1.45 16.44
C GLY A 175 -11.91 -2.34 15.21
N VAL A 176 -10.68 -2.36 14.68
CA VAL A 176 -10.26 -3.18 13.53
C VAL A 176 -9.06 -4.03 13.92
N ILE A 177 -9.00 -5.27 13.46
CA ILE A 177 -7.75 -6.06 13.49
C ILE A 177 -7.02 -5.81 12.18
N HIS A 178 -5.76 -5.37 12.26
CA HIS A 178 -4.90 -5.10 11.13
C HIS A 178 -3.67 -6.01 11.17
N HIS A 179 -3.41 -6.69 10.05
CA HIS A 179 -2.18 -7.45 9.86
C HIS A 179 -1.18 -6.55 9.15
N VAL A 180 -0.04 -6.27 9.79
CA VAL A 180 0.97 -5.33 9.30
C VAL A 180 1.61 -5.86 8.03
N GLU A 181 1.57 -5.06 6.96
CA GLU A 181 2.17 -5.36 5.67
C GLU A 181 3.49 -4.60 5.47
N ALA A 182 4.23 -4.97 4.42
CA ALA A 182 5.50 -4.33 4.09
C ALA A 182 5.30 -2.85 3.74
N GLY A 183 5.95 -1.97 4.51
CA GLY A 183 5.89 -0.54 4.32
C GLY A 183 4.78 0.17 5.10
N ASP A 184 3.96 -0.56 5.86
CA ASP A 184 3.02 0.08 6.78
C ASP A 184 3.76 0.85 7.88
N THR A 185 3.20 1.99 8.28
CA THR A 185 3.59 2.76 9.46
C THR A 185 2.39 2.92 10.39
N ILE A 186 2.61 3.06 11.71
CA ILE A 186 1.50 3.29 12.65
C ILE A 186 0.67 4.52 12.25
N SER A 187 1.32 5.61 11.83
CA SER A 187 0.65 6.83 11.37
C SER A 187 -0.26 6.58 10.16
N GLU A 188 0.18 5.81 9.16
CA GLU A 188 -0.65 5.48 7.99
C GLU A 188 -1.79 4.51 8.34
N ILE A 189 -1.54 3.54 9.23
CA ILE A 189 -2.57 2.64 9.75
C ILE A 189 -3.65 3.43 10.50
N ALA A 190 -3.24 4.34 11.39
CA ALA A 190 -4.14 5.22 12.14
C ALA A 190 -5.00 6.05 11.19
N GLN A 191 -4.38 6.67 10.18
CA GLN A 191 -5.08 7.46 9.17
C GLN A 191 -6.08 6.59 8.37
N ARG A 192 -5.65 5.40 7.91
CA ARG A 192 -6.48 4.45 7.13
C ARG A 192 -7.76 4.10 7.87
N TYR A 193 -7.65 3.82 9.17
CA TYR A 193 -8.78 3.39 10.00
C TYR A 193 -9.46 4.54 10.77
N LYS A 194 -9.05 5.80 10.56
CA LYS A 194 -9.53 6.98 11.31
C LYS A 194 -9.39 6.82 12.83
N ALA A 195 -8.33 6.14 13.26
CA ALA A 195 -7.99 5.91 14.66
C ALA A 195 -6.90 6.89 15.13
N LYS A 196 -6.59 6.87 16.43
CA LYS A 196 -5.49 7.65 17.00
C LYS A 196 -4.24 6.79 17.14
N THR A 197 -3.10 7.33 16.76
CA THR A 197 -1.79 6.67 16.86
C THR A 197 -1.49 6.25 18.31
N GLU A 198 -1.78 7.11 19.28
CA GLU A 198 -1.51 6.86 20.70
C GLU A 198 -2.33 5.68 21.25
N ASP A 199 -3.58 5.56 20.81
CA ASP A 199 -4.47 4.47 21.20
C ASP A 199 -3.94 3.13 20.64
N ILE A 200 -3.40 3.13 19.41
CA ILE A 200 -2.80 1.92 18.81
C ILE A 200 -1.54 1.52 19.57
N ILE A 201 -0.63 2.46 19.83
CA ILE A 201 0.63 2.18 20.53
C ILE A 201 0.35 1.63 21.92
N SER A 202 -0.46 2.32 22.71
CA SER A 202 -0.74 1.95 24.09
C SER A 202 -1.52 0.63 24.22
N PHE A 203 -2.47 0.37 23.32
CA PHE A 203 -3.28 -0.84 23.37
C PHE A 203 -2.49 -2.10 22.98
N ASN A 204 -1.62 -1.99 21.98
CA ASN A 204 -0.78 -3.12 21.50
C ASN A 204 0.55 -3.25 22.26
N GLY A 205 0.80 -2.40 23.27
CA GLY A 205 2.02 -2.47 24.08
C GLY A 205 3.29 -2.08 23.33
N LEU A 206 3.16 -1.25 22.30
CA LEU A 206 4.30 -0.79 21.50
C LEU A 206 5.07 0.30 22.25
N SER A 207 6.40 0.31 22.12
CA SER A 207 7.23 1.35 22.74
C SER A 207 7.24 2.68 21.96
N SER A 208 7.01 2.61 20.64
CA SER A 208 6.96 3.77 19.74
C SER A 208 6.28 3.41 18.39
N GLU A 209 6.10 4.38 17.50
CA GLU A 209 5.57 4.14 16.14
C GLU A 209 6.46 3.25 15.27
N ALA A 210 7.76 3.18 15.57
CA ALA A 210 8.72 2.37 14.82
C ALA A 210 8.80 0.91 15.31
N ASP A 211 8.10 0.59 16.39
CA ASP A 211 8.09 -0.72 17.03
C ASP A 211 7.03 -1.62 16.41
N ILE A 212 7.04 -1.72 15.07
CA ILE A 212 6.16 -2.59 14.30
C ILE A 212 6.95 -3.38 13.26
N PHE A 213 6.54 -4.62 13.02
CA PHE A 213 7.15 -5.52 12.07
C PHE A 213 6.10 -6.14 11.15
N VAL A 214 6.50 -6.44 9.92
CA VAL A 214 5.64 -7.12 8.94
C VAL A 214 5.21 -8.47 9.51
N GLY A 215 3.90 -8.73 9.52
CA GLY A 215 3.32 -9.93 10.10
C GLY A 215 2.69 -9.71 11.49
N ASP A 216 2.92 -8.57 12.14
CA ASP A 216 2.27 -8.27 13.42
C ASP A 216 0.76 -8.15 13.25
N ILE A 217 0.02 -8.59 14.27
CA ILE A 217 -1.44 -8.41 14.35
C ILE A 217 -1.70 -7.30 15.36
N LEU A 218 -2.15 -6.16 14.86
CA LEU A 218 -2.50 -5.00 15.67
C LEU A 218 -4.01 -4.91 15.85
N VAL A 219 -4.45 -4.68 17.06
CA VAL A 219 -5.80 -4.21 17.35
C VAL A 219 -5.79 -2.70 17.24
N ILE A 220 -6.71 -2.13 16.46
CA ILE A 220 -6.83 -0.69 16.21
C ILE A 220 -8.08 -0.19 16.94
N PRO A 221 -7.98 0.26 18.21
CA PRO A 221 -9.14 0.66 18.99
C PRO A 221 -9.87 1.83 18.33
N ASN A 222 -11.21 1.77 18.34
CA ASN A 222 -12.09 2.75 17.69
C ASN A 222 -11.85 2.94 16.19
N GLY A 223 -10.99 2.12 15.58
CA GLY A 223 -10.78 2.10 14.14
C GLY A 223 -12.06 1.70 13.42
N VAL A 224 -12.26 2.30 12.25
CA VAL A 224 -13.37 2.00 11.35
C VAL A 224 -12.77 1.61 10.02
N ILE A 225 -13.11 0.42 9.51
CA ILE A 225 -12.74 0.08 8.13
C ILE A 225 -13.41 1.12 7.23
N PRO A 226 -12.64 1.93 6.48
CA PRO A 226 -13.23 2.89 5.56
C PRO A 226 -14.14 2.10 4.61
N PRO A 227 -15.35 2.60 4.31
CA PRO A 227 -16.22 1.91 3.37
C PRO A 227 -15.39 1.68 2.11
N SER A 228 -15.30 0.42 1.66
CA SER A 228 -14.68 0.09 0.39
C SER A 228 -15.17 1.14 -0.60
N PRO A 229 -14.27 1.87 -1.30
CA PRO A 229 -14.71 2.87 -2.25
C PRO A 229 -15.75 2.16 -3.10
N VAL A 230 -16.97 2.70 -3.11
CA VAL A 230 -18.03 2.13 -3.91
C VAL A 230 -17.41 2.09 -5.29
N LYS A 231 -17.09 0.89 -5.78
CA LYS A 231 -16.91 0.71 -7.21
C LYS A 231 -18.31 0.98 -7.71
N TYR A 232 -18.58 2.24 -8.02
CA TYR A 232 -19.76 2.61 -8.73
C TYR A 232 -19.70 1.72 -9.96
N ALA A 233 -20.52 0.66 -9.99
CA ALA A 233 -20.97 0.14 -11.26
C ALA A 233 -21.45 1.40 -11.97
N PRO A 234 -20.85 1.78 -13.12
CA PRO A 234 -21.17 3.06 -13.72
C PRO A 234 -22.68 3.11 -13.83
N VAL A 235 -23.30 4.04 -13.11
CA VAL A 235 -24.69 4.38 -13.34
C VAL A 235 -24.63 5.00 -14.73
N TRP A 236 -24.78 4.15 -15.75
CA TRP A 236 -24.68 4.59 -17.11
C TRP A 236 -25.84 5.57 -17.30
N VAL A 237 -25.51 6.85 -17.43
CA VAL A 237 -26.53 7.84 -17.76
C VAL A 237 -27.02 7.46 -19.16
N PRO A 238 -28.32 7.16 -19.37
CA PRO A 238 -28.81 6.90 -20.71
C PRO A 238 -28.57 8.15 -21.55
N ILE A 239 -27.69 8.05 -22.55
CA ILE A 239 -27.43 9.11 -23.52
C ILE A 239 -28.05 8.71 -24.85
N ALA A 240 -28.56 9.68 -25.60
CA ALA A 240 -28.92 9.44 -26.99
C ALA A 240 -27.66 9.10 -27.78
N ASP A 241 -27.76 8.18 -28.75
CA ASP A 241 -26.62 7.79 -29.62
C ASP A 241 -26.00 9.00 -30.35
N SER A 242 -26.78 10.06 -30.57
CA SER A 242 -26.33 11.32 -31.19
C SER A 242 -25.66 12.30 -30.24
N TYR A 243 -25.57 12.00 -28.94
CA TYR A 243 -25.00 12.91 -27.96
C TYR A 243 -23.52 13.20 -28.21
N PHE A 244 -22.76 12.19 -28.66
CA PHE A 244 -21.36 12.34 -29.05
C PHE A 244 -21.23 12.28 -30.57
N ILE A 245 -20.61 13.30 -31.16
CA ILE A 245 -20.12 13.21 -32.54
C ILE A 245 -18.79 12.44 -32.57
N CYS A 246 -18.43 11.94 -33.75
CA CYS A 246 -17.11 11.36 -33.96
C CYS A 246 -16.01 12.38 -33.63
N PRO A 247 -14.97 12.02 -32.86
CA PRO A 247 -13.92 12.96 -32.44
C PRO A 247 -12.89 13.26 -33.54
N ILE A 248 -13.04 12.67 -34.73
CA ILE A 248 -12.21 12.92 -35.93
C ILE A 248 -13.09 13.41 -37.08
N SER A 249 -12.49 14.00 -38.10
CA SER A 249 -13.22 14.42 -39.30
C SER A 249 -13.85 13.22 -40.03
N PRO A 250 -14.94 13.39 -40.79
CA PRO A 250 -15.46 12.34 -41.64
C PRO A 250 -14.42 11.86 -42.67
N PRO A 251 -14.37 10.56 -42.98
CA PRO A 251 -15.23 9.48 -42.48
C PRO A 251 -14.86 9.04 -41.05
N CYS A 252 -15.86 8.77 -40.20
CA CYS A 252 -15.63 8.28 -38.83
C CYS A 252 -15.08 6.84 -38.83
N ARG A 253 -13.76 6.70 -38.96
CA ARG A 253 -13.09 5.41 -39.10
C ARG A 253 -12.62 4.88 -37.75
N VAL A 254 -13.29 3.84 -37.26
CA VAL A 254 -12.85 3.04 -36.10
C VAL A 254 -11.70 2.14 -36.52
N THR A 255 -10.56 2.24 -35.83
CA THR A 255 -9.41 1.35 -36.01
C THR A 255 -9.35 0.23 -34.98
N GLN A 256 -9.93 0.44 -33.81
CA GLN A 256 -10.09 -0.58 -32.78
C GLN A 256 -11.44 -0.37 -32.09
N GLY A 257 -12.25 -1.43 -32.07
CA GLY A 257 -13.52 -1.44 -31.34
C GLY A 257 -13.33 -1.39 -29.83
N LEU A 258 -14.42 -1.57 -29.07
CA LEU A 258 -14.42 -1.40 -27.62
C LEU A 258 -13.28 -2.17 -26.94
N HIS A 259 -12.47 -1.46 -26.17
CA HIS A 259 -11.36 -2.05 -25.41
C HIS A 259 -11.21 -1.40 -24.03
N TRP A 260 -10.05 -1.59 -23.39
CA TRP A 260 -9.83 -1.21 -21.99
C TRP A 260 -10.17 0.27 -21.74
N TYR A 261 -10.69 0.58 -20.55
CA TYR A 261 -11.24 1.89 -20.15
C TYR A 261 -12.46 2.39 -20.95
N ASN A 262 -13.29 1.48 -21.48
CA ASN A 262 -14.51 1.84 -22.23
C ASN A 262 -14.19 2.78 -23.40
N ALA A 263 -13.10 2.46 -24.12
CA ALA A 263 -12.53 3.27 -25.17
C ALA A 263 -12.63 2.62 -26.55
N ILE A 264 -12.61 3.48 -27.57
CA ILE A 264 -12.61 3.13 -28.99
C ILE A 264 -11.55 4.00 -29.67
N ASP A 265 -10.80 3.39 -30.59
CA ASP A 265 -9.74 4.10 -31.29
C ASP A 265 -10.21 4.52 -32.68
N PHE A 266 -9.98 5.80 -33.01
CA PHE A 266 -10.34 6.39 -34.30
C PHE A 266 -9.10 6.90 -35.02
N SER A 267 -9.01 6.64 -36.33
CA SER A 267 -7.88 7.14 -37.13
C SER A 267 -8.07 7.00 -38.65
N HIS A 268 -7.57 7.99 -39.39
CA HIS A 268 -7.29 7.89 -40.83
C HIS A 268 -5.86 7.43 -41.16
N GLY A 269 -5.01 7.26 -40.14
CA GLY A 269 -3.62 6.84 -40.27
C GLY A 269 -2.57 7.95 -40.18
N ASN A 270 -2.99 9.22 -39.99
CA ASN A 270 -2.06 10.36 -39.98
C ASN A 270 -2.07 11.06 -38.61
N CYS A 271 -0.87 11.38 -38.10
CA CYS A 271 -0.72 12.28 -36.96
C CYS A 271 -0.91 13.74 -37.40
N GLY A 272 -1.24 14.61 -36.44
CA GLY A 272 -1.45 16.03 -36.67
C GLY A 272 -2.86 16.38 -37.16
N GLU A 273 -3.74 15.41 -37.37
CA GLU A 273 -5.15 15.66 -37.70
C GLU A 273 -5.87 16.31 -36.52
N PRO A 274 -6.86 17.20 -36.76
CA PRO A 274 -7.61 17.82 -35.70
C PRO A 274 -8.48 16.79 -34.96
N ILE A 275 -8.45 16.86 -33.63
CA ILE A 275 -9.38 16.17 -32.74
C ILE A 275 -10.45 17.16 -32.29
N TYR A 276 -11.70 16.75 -32.42
CA TYR A 276 -12.88 17.55 -32.08
C TYR A 276 -13.48 17.12 -30.74
N ALA A 277 -14.01 18.07 -29.98
CA ALA A 277 -14.83 17.75 -28.80
C ALA A 277 -16.10 17.01 -29.24
N ALA A 278 -16.26 15.78 -28.78
CA ALA A 278 -17.39 14.93 -29.13
C ALA A 278 -18.73 15.52 -28.63
N ALA A 279 -18.71 16.30 -27.56
CA ALA A 279 -19.85 17.10 -27.09
C ALA A 279 -19.35 18.36 -26.37
N GLY A 280 -20.23 19.32 -26.15
CA GLY A 280 -19.92 20.50 -25.35
C GLY A 280 -19.71 20.16 -23.88
N GLY A 281 -18.83 20.89 -23.19
CA GLY A 281 -18.50 20.62 -21.80
C GLY A 281 -17.36 21.48 -21.25
N THR A 282 -16.92 21.13 -20.04
CA THR A 282 -15.80 21.78 -19.35
C THR A 282 -14.58 20.86 -19.39
N VAL A 283 -13.43 21.38 -19.82
CA VAL A 283 -12.17 20.64 -19.79
C VAL A 283 -11.76 20.41 -18.34
N LEU A 284 -11.67 19.16 -17.90
CA LEU A 284 -11.27 18.83 -16.53
C LEU A 284 -9.76 18.79 -16.36
N LYS A 285 -9.07 18.19 -17.34
CA LYS A 285 -7.65 17.87 -17.24
C LYS A 285 -7.01 17.91 -18.61
N VAL A 286 -5.77 18.39 -18.66
CA VAL A 286 -4.87 18.33 -19.80
C VAL A 286 -3.51 17.92 -19.25
N GLU A 287 -3.04 16.73 -19.62
CA GLU A 287 -1.77 16.16 -19.18
C GLU A 287 -0.85 16.04 -20.40
N LEU A 288 0.23 16.82 -20.41
CA LEU A 288 1.22 16.81 -21.47
C LEU A 288 2.58 16.45 -20.88
N THR A 289 3.33 15.62 -21.59
CA THR A 289 4.69 15.24 -21.27
C THR A 289 5.57 15.27 -22.50
N ASN A 290 6.85 15.57 -22.30
CA ASN A 290 7.87 15.42 -23.32
C ASN A 290 8.50 14.01 -23.31
N SER A 291 8.03 13.12 -22.44
CA SER A 291 8.52 11.74 -22.36
C SER A 291 8.12 10.93 -23.59
N THR A 292 9.07 10.15 -24.11
CA THR A 292 8.83 9.14 -25.16
C THR A 292 8.53 7.75 -24.57
N SER A 293 8.37 7.65 -23.24
CA SER A 293 8.06 6.39 -22.57
C SER A 293 6.69 5.85 -23.00
N ARG A 294 6.64 4.55 -23.33
CA ARG A 294 5.38 3.84 -23.61
C ARG A 294 4.44 3.80 -22.40
N TRP A 295 4.95 4.04 -21.19
CA TRP A 295 4.18 4.04 -19.94
C TRP A 295 3.80 5.43 -19.46
N ALA A 296 4.04 6.48 -20.26
CA ALA A 296 3.61 7.84 -19.93
C ALA A 296 2.11 7.84 -19.57
N PHE A 297 1.80 8.33 -18.37
CA PHE A 297 0.45 8.38 -17.80
C PHE A 297 -0.30 7.03 -17.87
N GLY A 298 0.37 5.93 -17.48
CA GLY A 298 -0.24 4.60 -17.49
C GLY A 298 -0.50 4.04 -18.90
N GLY A 299 0.17 4.61 -19.91
CA GLY A 299 0.01 4.22 -21.31
C GLY A 299 -0.91 5.14 -22.11
N ALA A 300 -1.69 6.03 -21.49
CA ALA A 300 -2.54 6.99 -22.19
C ALA A 300 -1.76 8.00 -23.03
N GLY A 301 -0.49 8.25 -22.67
CA GLY A 301 0.28 9.33 -23.25
C GLY A 301 -0.33 10.70 -22.91
N ASN A 302 0.00 11.70 -23.71
CA ASN A 302 -0.63 13.01 -23.63
C ASN A 302 -2.12 12.86 -23.82
N HIS A 303 -2.91 13.50 -22.97
CA HIS A 303 -4.34 13.37 -23.02
C HIS A 303 -5.06 14.54 -22.38
N LEU A 304 -6.35 14.64 -22.67
CA LEU A 304 -7.25 15.55 -21.98
C LEU A 304 -8.58 14.87 -21.69
N THR A 305 -9.33 15.41 -20.73
CA THR A 305 -10.68 14.96 -20.42
C THR A 305 -11.66 16.11 -20.34
N ILE A 306 -12.91 15.86 -20.73
CA ILE A 306 -14.00 16.85 -20.74
C ILE A 306 -15.18 16.29 -19.94
N LEU A 307 -15.66 17.06 -18.97
CA LEU A 307 -16.92 16.82 -18.26
C LEU A 307 -18.07 17.44 -19.02
N HIS A 308 -19.09 16.66 -19.28
CA HIS A 308 -20.30 17.11 -19.98
C HIS A 308 -21.44 17.41 -18.99
N PRO A 309 -22.43 18.23 -19.37
CA PRO A 309 -23.54 18.62 -18.48
C PRO A 309 -24.35 17.45 -17.89
N ASN A 310 -24.36 16.30 -18.57
CA ASN A 310 -25.01 15.07 -18.11
C ASN A 310 -24.16 14.24 -17.14
N GLY A 311 -23.00 14.73 -16.70
CA GLY A 311 -22.09 14.04 -15.77
C GLY A 311 -21.17 13.01 -16.41
N VAL A 312 -21.28 12.79 -17.72
CA VAL A 312 -20.40 11.89 -18.47
C VAL A 312 -19.06 12.58 -18.74
N VAL A 313 -17.97 11.82 -18.72
CA VAL A 313 -16.63 12.32 -19.04
C VAL A 313 -16.12 11.64 -20.30
N THR A 314 -15.64 12.44 -21.26
CA THR A 314 -14.88 11.91 -22.41
C THR A 314 -13.38 12.12 -22.19
N MET A 315 -12.58 11.17 -22.65
CA MET A 315 -11.12 11.20 -22.62
C MET A 315 -10.59 11.08 -24.05
N TYR A 316 -9.59 11.89 -24.37
CA TYR A 316 -8.92 11.93 -25.68
C TYR A 316 -7.44 11.67 -25.45
N GLY A 317 -7.01 10.43 -25.71
CA GLY A 317 -5.64 9.95 -25.49
C GLY A 317 -4.75 10.04 -26.71
N HIS A 318 -3.45 9.88 -26.46
CA HIS A 318 -2.40 9.91 -27.47
C HIS A 318 -2.33 11.22 -28.29
N ILE A 319 -2.70 12.37 -27.71
CA ILE A 319 -2.69 13.65 -28.44
C ILE A 319 -1.27 14.20 -28.62
N ALA A 320 -0.96 14.80 -29.76
CA ALA A 320 0.32 15.46 -29.99
C ALA A 320 0.40 16.83 -29.31
N ALA A 321 -0.72 17.56 -29.30
CA ALA A 321 -0.84 18.89 -28.72
C ALA A 321 -2.27 19.14 -28.25
N SER A 322 -2.43 20.05 -27.28
CA SER A 322 -3.74 20.54 -26.85
C SER A 322 -3.92 22.01 -27.23
N PHE A 323 -5.15 22.40 -27.57
CA PHE A 323 -5.56 23.78 -27.84
C PHE A 323 -6.50 24.33 -26.76
N VAL A 324 -6.65 23.62 -25.66
CA VAL A 324 -7.52 23.98 -24.54
C VAL A 324 -6.76 23.77 -23.23
N ASN A 325 -7.22 24.42 -22.16
CA ASN A 325 -6.68 24.32 -20.82
C ASN A 325 -7.76 23.82 -19.85
N PRO A 326 -7.37 23.23 -18.70
CA PRO A 326 -8.32 22.90 -17.64
C PRO A 326 -9.16 24.12 -17.24
N GLY A 327 -10.48 23.93 -17.17
CA GLY A 327 -11.48 24.98 -16.90
C GLY A 327 -12.12 25.58 -18.16
N ASP A 328 -11.55 25.39 -19.34
CA ASP A 328 -12.12 25.92 -20.58
C ASP A 328 -13.49 25.30 -20.88
N GLN A 329 -14.42 26.13 -21.36
CA GLN A 329 -15.67 25.65 -21.95
C GLN A 329 -15.46 25.38 -23.43
N VAL A 330 -15.88 24.20 -23.89
CA VAL A 330 -15.81 23.81 -25.29
C VAL A 330 -17.20 23.51 -25.84
N SER A 331 -17.39 23.79 -27.13
CA SER A 331 -18.59 23.41 -27.87
C SER A 331 -18.38 22.08 -28.58
N GLN A 332 -19.47 21.34 -28.83
CA GLN A 332 -19.43 20.15 -29.69
C GLN A 332 -18.87 20.51 -31.07
N GLY A 333 -17.91 19.74 -31.58
CA GLY A 333 -17.25 20.02 -32.85
C GLY A 333 -16.15 21.09 -32.80
N GLN A 334 -15.83 21.64 -31.63
CA GLN A 334 -14.67 22.51 -31.47
C GLN A 334 -13.37 21.69 -31.56
N ILE A 335 -12.36 22.20 -32.26
CA ILE A 335 -11.02 21.59 -32.28
C ILE A 335 -10.37 21.81 -30.92
N ILE A 336 -9.94 20.72 -30.28
CA ILE A 336 -9.40 20.73 -28.91
C ILE A 336 -7.96 20.21 -28.82
N ALA A 337 -7.50 19.47 -29.83
CA ALA A 337 -6.18 18.86 -29.84
C ALA A 337 -5.75 18.48 -31.26
N LEU A 338 -4.47 18.12 -31.41
CA LEU A 338 -3.95 17.42 -32.58
C LEU A 338 -3.74 15.95 -32.26
N MET A 339 -4.08 15.06 -33.19
CA MET A 339 -3.84 13.64 -33.10
C MET A 339 -2.34 13.35 -33.02
N GLY A 340 -1.96 12.46 -32.11
CA GLY A 340 -0.60 11.97 -31.97
C GLY A 340 -0.60 10.44 -31.99
N GLY A 341 0.16 9.82 -31.08
CA GLY A 341 0.23 8.37 -30.96
C GLY A 341 1.27 7.70 -31.83
N GLN A 342 2.11 8.45 -32.56
CA GLN A 342 3.25 7.85 -33.27
C GLN A 342 4.24 7.26 -32.25
N PRO A 343 4.52 5.94 -32.27
CA PRO A 343 5.42 5.33 -31.29
C PRO A 343 6.80 6.00 -31.25
N GLY A 344 7.30 6.24 -30.04
CA GLY A 344 8.59 6.90 -29.81
C GLY A 344 8.57 8.43 -29.90
N THR A 345 7.43 9.05 -30.23
CA THR A 345 7.27 10.51 -30.13
C THR A 345 6.86 10.94 -28.72
N PRO A 346 7.17 12.18 -28.29
CA PRO A 346 6.76 12.69 -27.00
C PRO A 346 5.25 12.60 -26.78
N GLY A 347 4.83 12.02 -25.65
CA GLY A 347 3.42 11.89 -25.32
C GLY A 347 2.67 10.81 -26.08
N ALA A 348 3.34 9.97 -26.88
CA ALA A 348 2.68 8.90 -27.63
C ALA A 348 2.03 7.82 -26.76
N GLY A 349 2.55 7.58 -25.55
CA GLY A 349 2.06 6.52 -24.67
C GLY A 349 2.19 5.12 -25.29
N MET A 350 1.32 4.20 -24.88
CA MET A 350 1.27 2.81 -25.34
C MET A 350 0.48 2.68 -26.64
N SER A 351 0.78 3.53 -27.62
CA SER A 351 0.17 3.48 -28.95
C SER A 351 0.96 2.59 -29.92
N THR A 352 0.29 2.04 -30.93
CA THR A 352 0.88 1.30 -32.06
C THR A 352 0.97 2.13 -33.34
N GLY A 353 0.36 3.32 -33.39
CA GLY A 353 0.32 4.19 -34.56
C GLY A 353 -0.54 5.43 -34.32
N CYS A 354 -0.60 6.35 -35.28
CA CYS A 354 -1.38 7.58 -35.12
C CYS A 354 -2.88 7.27 -34.96
N HIS A 355 -3.46 7.62 -33.82
CA HIS A 355 -4.91 7.49 -33.55
C HIS A 355 -5.29 8.34 -32.34
N VAL A 356 -6.60 8.58 -32.16
CA VAL A 356 -7.14 9.07 -30.88
C VAL A 356 -7.75 7.91 -30.12
N HIS A 357 -7.33 7.71 -28.88
CA HIS A 357 -7.97 6.79 -27.94
C HIS A 357 -9.12 7.54 -27.27
N PHE A 358 -10.36 7.25 -27.67
CA PHE A 358 -11.55 7.95 -27.20
C PHE A 358 -12.28 7.13 -26.12
N GLY A 359 -12.05 7.50 -24.87
CA GLY A 359 -12.67 6.88 -23.69
C GLY A 359 -13.94 7.60 -23.26
N VAL A 360 -14.93 6.85 -22.77
CA VAL A 360 -16.15 7.40 -22.16
C VAL A 360 -16.30 6.86 -20.74
N SER A 361 -16.58 7.72 -19.77
CA SER A 361 -16.79 7.35 -18.36
C SER A 361 -18.14 7.88 -17.88
N GLY A 362 -18.90 7.03 -17.16
CA GLY A 362 -20.25 7.37 -16.69
C GLY A 362 -21.38 7.02 -17.66
N THR A 363 -21.11 6.52 -18.87
CA THR A 363 -22.09 5.88 -19.77
C THR A 363 -21.42 4.98 -20.81
N ARG A 364 -22.17 4.03 -21.40
CA ARG A 364 -21.66 3.09 -22.42
C ARG A 364 -21.07 3.92 -23.55
N ASN A 365 -19.92 3.53 -24.06
CA ASN A 365 -19.38 4.20 -25.24
C ASN A 365 -20.34 3.96 -26.43
N PRO A 366 -21.01 5.01 -26.96
CA PRO A 366 -22.08 4.82 -27.95
C PRO A 366 -21.54 4.32 -29.30
N PHE A 367 -20.23 4.42 -29.54
CA PHE A 367 -19.60 3.86 -30.74
C PHE A 367 -19.28 2.37 -30.62
N ALA A 368 -19.53 1.75 -29.46
CA ALA A 368 -19.34 0.33 -29.23
C ALA A 368 -20.50 -0.47 -29.85
N TYR A 369 -20.54 -0.52 -31.18
CA TYR A 369 -21.50 -1.31 -31.96
C TYR A 369 -21.03 -2.74 -32.18
#